data_AF-A0A3P3U143-F1
#
_entry.id   AF-A0A3P3U143-F1
#
_cell.length_a   1.000
_cell.length_b   1.000
_cell.length_c   1.000
_cell.angle_alpha   90.00
_cell.angle_beta   90.00
_cell.angle_gamma   90.00
#
_symmetry.space_group_name_H-M   'P 1'
#
loop_
_entity.id
_entity.type
_entity.pdbx_description
1 polymer ?
#
loop_
_entity_poly.entity_id
_entity_poly.type
_entity_poly.pdbx_seq_one_letter_code
_entity_poly.pdbx_strand_id
1 'polypeptide(L)'
;MNILTKGVMQGLIGASGHMKMADVAMGVYKTNHNDGALGYAMDSMNRAAESSPEVGEALKQAQAEAKKQAKAEQEASLEKVRRQKAAEAKEENRAPAASPPADTIEIGAEGRKFCTKLFNESGAQHAGTAKAVMSEPKLYSPQGDIKVMESVLT
;
A
#
# COMPACT_ATOMS: atom_id res chain seq x y z
N MET A 1 -1.39 14.11 13.94
CA MET A 1 -0.27 13.97 14.91
C MET A 1 0.00 15.26 15.62
N ASN A 2 0.36 15.19 16.90
CA ASN A 2 0.69 16.36 17.71
C ASN A 2 2.21 16.53 17.78
N ILE A 3 2.70 17.66 17.27
CA ILE A 3 4.11 18.07 17.32
C ILE A 3 4.50 18.73 18.65
N LEU A 4 3.51 19.10 19.47
CA LEU A 4 3.70 19.60 20.83
C LEU A 4 3.87 18.40 21.78
N THR A 5 5.05 17.80 21.75
CA THR A 5 5.43 16.76 22.70
C THR A 5 5.69 17.37 24.07
N LYS A 6 5.69 16.54 25.13
CA LYS A 6 5.92 16.99 26.51
C LYS A 6 7.22 17.80 26.65
N GLY A 7 8.30 17.39 25.98
CA GLY A 7 9.58 18.09 26.00
C GLY A 7 9.52 19.47 25.35
N VAL A 8 8.88 19.58 24.17
CA VAL A 8 8.68 20.87 23.48
C VAL A 8 7.82 21.82 24.32
N MET A 9 6.74 21.31 24.93
CA MET A 9 5.87 22.12 25.79
C MET A 9 6.59 22.58 27.05
N GLN A 10 7.35 21.70 27.71
CA GLN A 10 8.08 22.03 28.93
C GLN A 10 9.14 23.11 28.68
N GLY A 11 9.90 23.02 27.59
CA GLY A 11 10.88 24.04 27.25
C GLY A 11 10.24 25.37 26.84
N LEU A 12 9.13 25.36 26.08
CA LEU A 12 8.38 26.59 25.79
C LEU A 12 7.84 27.25 27.05
N ILE A 13 7.31 26.48 28.00
CA ILE A 13 6.81 26.99 29.29
C ILE A 13 7.97 27.56 30.11
N GLY A 14 9.10 26.85 30.20
CA GLY A 14 10.31 27.31 30.90
C GLY A 14 10.85 28.62 30.33
N ALA A 15 11.07 28.68 29.01
CA ALA A 15 11.51 29.88 28.32
C ALA A 15 10.56 31.07 28.56
N SER A 16 9.24 30.84 28.45
CA SER A 16 8.24 31.89 28.68
C SER A 16 8.25 32.40 30.11
N GLY A 17 8.47 31.52 31.10
CA GLY A 17 8.56 31.89 32.50
C GLY A 17 9.79 32.76 32.78
N HIS A 18 10.95 32.36 32.25
CA HIS A 18 12.18 33.11 32.40
C HIS A 18 12.14 34.47 31.70
N MET A 19 11.51 34.58 30.52
CA MET A 19 11.31 35.87 29.85
C MET A 19 10.42 36.82 30.67
N LYS A 20 9.35 36.31 31.31
CA LYS A 20 8.51 37.13 32.20
C LYS A 20 9.29 37.65 33.41
N MET A 21 10.13 36.81 34.02
CA MET A 21 10.97 37.22 35.14
C MET A 21 12.00 38.28 34.72
N ALA A 22 12.58 38.13 33.52
CA ALA A 22 13.47 39.13 32.96
C ALA A 22 12.77 40.48 32.73
N ASP A 23 11.54 40.47 32.22
CA ASP A 23 10.78 41.69 31.94
C ASP A 23 10.40 42.43 33.24
N VAL A 24 9.97 41.70 34.26
CA VAL A 24 9.71 42.26 35.59
C VAL A 24 10.96 42.90 36.19
N ALA A 25 12.09 42.20 36.15
CA ALA A 25 13.35 42.69 36.71
C ALA A 25 13.91 43.89 35.93
N MET A 26 13.76 43.89 34.61
CA MET A 26 14.11 45.02 33.75
C MET A 26 13.20 46.23 34.00
N GLY A 27 11.93 46.01 34.34
CA GLY A 27 11.02 47.05 34.82
C GLY A 27 11.53 47.72 36.11
N VAL A 28 11.95 46.92 37.08
CA VAL A 28 12.53 47.41 38.34
C VAL A 28 13.85 48.17 38.11
N TYR A 29 14.69 47.70 37.18
CA TYR A 29 15.90 48.42 36.79
C TYR A 29 15.56 49.77 36.15
N LYS A 30 14.59 49.83 35.24
CA LYS A 30 14.16 51.09 34.60
C LYS A 30 13.66 52.12 35.62
N THR A 31 13.01 51.68 36.70
CA THR A 31 12.48 52.59 37.73
C THR A 31 13.54 53.00 38.76
N ASN A 32 14.42 52.08 39.17
CA ASN A 32 15.30 52.30 40.33
C ASN A 32 16.80 52.25 40.01
N HIS A 33 17.18 51.99 38.76
CA HIS A 33 18.58 51.81 38.31
C HIS A 33 19.37 50.83 39.20
N ASN A 34 18.70 49.76 39.65
CA ASN A 34 19.31 48.76 40.52
C ASN A 34 20.05 47.72 39.67
N ASP A 35 21.38 47.76 39.67
CA ASP A 35 22.24 46.83 38.91
C ASP A 35 22.00 45.36 39.28
N GLY A 36 21.54 45.07 40.50
CA GLY A 36 21.14 43.72 40.89
C GLY A 36 19.90 43.22 40.15
N ALA A 37 18.95 44.12 39.85
CA ALA A 37 17.78 43.80 39.02
C ALA A 37 18.18 43.60 37.55
N LEU A 38 19.16 44.36 37.05
CA LEU A 38 19.73 44.15 35.72
C LEU A 38 20.43 42.78 35.62
N GLY A 39 21.24 42.43 36.62
CA GLY A 39 21.92 41.13 36.70
C GLY A 39 20.93 39.95 36.72
N TYR A 40 19.85 40.07 37.51
CA TYR A 40 18.80 39.06 37.55
C TYR A 40 18.00 38.97 36.24
N ALA A 41 17.75 40.09 35.57
CA ALA A 41 17.13 40.10 34.24
C ALA A 41 18.00 39.37 33.21
N MET A 42 19.32 39.62 33.23
CA MET A 42 20.28 38.99 32.33
C MET A 42 20.40 37.48 32.59
N ASP A 43 20.47 37.05 33.85
CA ASP A 43 20.46 35.62 34.22
C ASP A 43 19.17 34.92 33.74
N SER A 44 18.02 35.59 33.92
CA SER A 44 16.73 35.08 33.43
C SER A 44 16.69 34.99 31.90
N MET A 45 17.25 35.97 31.16
CA MET A 45 17.35 35.88 29.70
C MET A 45 18.28 34.74 29.25
N ASN A 46 19.39 34.51 29.94
CA ASN A 46 20.31 33.41 29.64
C ASN A 46 19.62 32.04 29.80
N ARG A 47 18.90 31.83 30.90
CA ARG A 47 18.13 30.59 31.12
C ARG A 47 17.00 30.39 30.10
N ALA A 48 16.38 31.48 29.64
CA ALA A 48 15.42 31.41 28.54
C ALA A 48 16.08 30.98 27.22
N ALA A 49 17.29 31.48 26.94
CA ALA A 49 18.06 31.14 25.75
C ALA A 49 18.57 29.70 25.78
N GLU A 50 18.99 29.18 26.94
CA GLU A 50 19.39 27.78 27.13
C GLU A 50 18.27 26.78 26.86
N SER A 51 17.01 27.20 27.07
CA SER A 51 15.85 26.36 26.74
C SER A 51 15.59 26.28 25.23
N SER A 52 16.15 27.17 24.40
CA SER A 52 15.94 27.20 22.94
C SER A 52 16.53 25.99 22.19
N PRO A 53 17.81 25.59 22.39
CA PRO A 53 18.37 24.42 21.71
C PRO A 53 17.68 23.12 22.10
N GLU A 54 17.30 22.95 23.38
CA GLU A 54 16.59 21.76 23.85
C GLU A 54 15.19 21.63 23.22
N VAL A 55 14.47 22.75 23.10
CA VAL A 55 13.18 22.81 22.39
C VAL A 55 13.35 22.51 20.91
N GLY A 56 14.41 23.04 20.29
CA GLY A 56 14.71 22.81 18.87
C GLY A 56 14.96 21.34 18.56
N GLU A 57 15.75 20.65 19.38
CA GLU A 57 16.02 19.22 19.20
C GLU A 57 14.79 18.37 19.50
N ALA A 58 14.06 18.66 20.58
CA ALA A 58 12.80 17.96 20.90
C ALA A 58 11.75 18.12 19.79
N LEU A 59 11.70 19.29 19.14
CA LEU A 59 10.79 19.56 18.02
C LEU A 59 11.20 18.79 16.76
N LYS A 60 12.50 18.75 16.43
CA LYS A 60 13.00 17.95 15.29
C LYS A 60 12.68 16.47 15.46
N GLN A 61 12.87 15.93 16.65
CA GLN A 61 12.53 14.54 16.97
C GLN A 61 11.02 14.30 16.83
N ALA A 62 10.19 15.17 17.43
CA ALA A 62 8.74 15.09 17.31
C ALA A 62 8.26 15.12 15.85
N GLN A 63 8.87 15.96 15.01
CA GLN A 63 8.56 16.02 13.58
C GLN A 63 9.01 14.77 12.83
N ALA A 64 10.18 14.21 13.15
CA ALA A 64 10.67 12.98 12.53
C ALA A 64 9.78 11.79 12.89
N GLU A 65 9.37 11.67 14.16
CA GLU A 65 8.44 10.64 14.62
C GLU A 65 7.07 10.78 13.96
N ALA A 66 6.53 12.00 13.88
CA ALA A 66 5.27 12.25 13.20
C ALA A 66 5.34 11.84 11.71
N LYS A 67 6.45 12.17 11.02
CA LYS A 67 6.63 11.74 9.62
C LYS A 67 6.71 10.21 9.50
N LYS A 68 7.37 9.53 10.44
CA LYS A 68 7.49 8.07 10.43
C LYS A 68 6.14 7.40 10.66
N GLN A 69 5.38 7.85 11.66
CA GLN A 69 4.04 7.33 11.93
C GLN A 69 3.10 7.59 10.75
N ALA A 70 3.16 8.76 10.12
CA ALA A 70 2.30 9.07 8.99
C ALA A 70 2.57 8.15 7.79
N LYS A 71 3.86 7.87 7.53
CA LYS A 71 4.24 6.88 6.51
C LYS A 71 3.78 5.46 6.88
N ALA A 72 3.92 5.06 8.14
CA ALA A 72 3.48 3.75 8.60
C ALA A 72 1.96 3.58 8.50
N GLU A 73 1.18 4.61 8.84
CA GLU A 73 -0.28 4.63 8.65
C GLU A 73 -0.66 4.55 7.18
N GLN A 74 0.05 5.29 6.32
CA GLN A 74 -0.17 5.24 4.88
C GLN A 74 0.14 3.84 4.31
N GLU A 75 1.26 3.24 4.69
CA GLU A 75 1.62 1.88 4.27
C GLU A 75 0.65 0.83 4.80
N ALA A 76 0.22 0.94 6.07
CA ALA A 76 -0.81 0.08 6.64
C ALA A 76 -2.15 0.21 5.92
N SER A 77 -2.52 1.42 5.47
CA SER A 77 -3.73 1.64 4.67
C SER A 77 -3.64 0.98 3.29
N LEU A 78 -2.47 1.09 2.64
CA LEU A 78 -2.23 0.47 1.33
C LEU A 78 -2.20 -1.06 1.41
N GLU A 79 -1.61 -1.63 2.47
CA GLU A 79 -1.59 -3.07 2.68
C GLU A 79 -2.99 -3.63 2.97
N LYS A 80 -3.83 -2.89 3.71
CA LYS A 80 -5.25 -3.26 3.89
C LYS A 80 -6.00 -3.32 2.56
N VAL A 81 -5.81 -2.30 1.70
CA VAL A 81 -6.43 -2.27 0.37
C VAL A 81 -5.91 -3.41 -0.51
N ARG A 82 -4.60 -3.69 -0.46
CA ARG A 82 -3.99 -4.79 -1.22
C ARG A 82 -4.52 -6.15 -0.77
N ARG A 83 -4.67 -6.37 0.53
CA ARG A 83 -5.29 -7.59 1.09
C ARG A 83 -6.75 -7.75 0.68
N GLN A 84 -7.54 -6.68 0.71
CA GLN A 84 -8.93 -6.72 0.25
C GLN A 84 -9.02 -7.10 -1.23
N LYS A 85 -8.26 -6.43 -2.11
CA LYS A 85 -8.24 -6.79 -3.54
C LYS A 85 -7.79 -8.23 -3.80
N ALA A 86 -6.81 -8.73 -3.04
CA ALA A 86 -6.37 -10.11 -3.16
C ALA A 86 -7.42 -11.13 -2.66
N ALA A 87 -8.23 -10.76 -1.67
CA ALA A 87 -9.35 -11.58 -1.21
C ALA A 87 -10.49 -11.60 -2.24
N GLU A 88 -10.85 -10.44 -2.79
CA GLU A 88 -11.84 -10.31 -3.86
C GLU A 88 -11.44 -11.12 -5.11
N ALA A 89 -10.19 -11.04 -5.55
CA ALA A 89 -9.69 -11.81 -6.69
C ALA A 89 -9.67 -13.34 -6.44
N LYS A 90 -9.52 -13.77 -5.18
CA LYS A 90 -9.64 -15.19 -4.80
C LYS A 90 -11.09 -15.65 -4.76
N GLU A 91 -12.02 -14.78 -4.39
CA GLU A 91 -13.45 -15.07 -4.39
C GLU A 91 -13.99 -15.15 -5.82
N GLU A 92 -13.56 -14.24 -6.70
CA GLU A 92 -13.89 -14.25 -8.14
C GLU A 92 -13.36 -15.52 -8.84
N ASN A 93 -12.16 -16.00 -8.49
CA ASN A 93 -11.62 -17.28 -9.00
C ASN A 93 -12.22 -18.52 -8.34
N ARG A 94 -12.96 -18.38 -7.23
CA ARG A 94 -13.65 -19.49 -6.54
C ARG A 94 -15.12 -19.61 -6.93
N ALA A 95 -15.68 -18.61 -7.63
CA ALA A 95 -16.92 -18.81 -8.34
C ALA A 95 -16.74 -20.04 -9.23
N PRO A 96 -17.57 -21.10 -9.11
CA PRO A 96 -17.47 -22.24 -9.99
C PRO A 96 -17.55 -21.67 -11.40
N ALA A 97 -16.53 -21.92 -12.22
CA ALA A 97 -16.49 -21.49 -13.61
C ALA A 97 -17.87 -21.80 -14.19
N ALA A 98 -18.70 -20.76 -14.31
CA ALA A 98 -20.06 -20.94 -14.77
C ALA A 98 -19.85 -21.38 -16.20
N SER A 99 -20.05 -22.67 -16.45
CA SER A 99 -19.94 -23.23 -17.79
C SER A 99 -20.78 -22.31 -18.68
N PRO A 100 -20.25 -21.85 -19.83
CA PRO A 100 -21.03 -21.02 -20.73
C PRO A 100 -22.39 -21.69 -20.94
N PRO A 101 -23.50 -20.93 -21.00
CA PRO A 101 -24.84 -21.48 -21.13
C PRO A 101 -24.84 -22.48 -22.28
N ALA A 102 -24.91 -23.77 -21.95
CA ALA A 102 -24.92 -24.82 -22.93
C ALA A 102 -26.33 -24.91 -23.50
N ASP A 103 -26.48 -24.60 -24.78
CA ASP A 103 -27.74 -24.76 -25.48
C ASP A 103 -28.19 -26.22 -25.35
N THR A 104 -29.34 -26.43 -24.71
CA THR A 104 -29.92 -27.76 -24.54
C THR A 104 -30.79 -28.05 -25.77
N ILE A 105 -30.31 -28.91 -26.67
CA ILE A 105 -31.08 -29.35 -27.83
C ILE A 105 -31.81 -30.65 -27.48
N GLU A 106 -33.14 -30.63 -27.54
CA GLU A 106 -33.96 -31.82 -27.36
C GLU A 106 -34.09 -32.59 -28.67
N ILE A 107 -33.58 -33.83 -28.69
CA ILE A 107 -33.72 -34.70 -29.86
C ILE A 107 -35.12 -35.32 -29.86
N GLY A 108 -35.89 -35.11 -30.94
CA GLY A 108 -37.21 -35.71 -31.13
C GLY A 108 -37.20 -37.24 -31.10
N ALA A 109 -38.37 -37.83 -30.86
CA ALA A 109 -38.52 -39.30 -30.68
C ALA A 109 -38.01 -40.13 -31.86
N GLU A 110 -38.09 -39.59 -33.08
CA GLU A 110 -37.56 -40.23 -34.29
C GLU A 110 -36.03 -40.17 -34.36
N GLY A 111 -35.43 -39.03 -34.01
CA GLY A 111 -33.98 -38.84 -33.97
C GLY A 111 -33.30 -39.74 -32.93
N ARG A 112 -33.96 -39.98 -31.78
CA ARG A 112 -33.46 -40.91 -30.74
C ARG A 112 -33.26 -42.34 -31.27
N LYS A 113 -34.16 -42.82 -32.13
CA LYS A 113 -34.08 -44.16 -32.75
C LYS A 113 -32.91 -44.25 -33.72
N PHE A 114 -32.55 -43.15 -34.37
CA PHE A 114 -31.42 -43.10 -35.30
C PHE A 114 -30.08 -43.06 -34.55
N CYS A 115 -30.00 -42.29 -33.46
CA CYS A 115 -28.81 -42.25 -32.60
C CYS A 115 -28.51 -43.61 -31.94
N THR A 116 -29.54 -44.35 -31.52
CA THR A 116 -29.36 -45.67 -30.91
C THR A 116 -28.90 -46.74 -31.91
N LYS A 117 -29.32 -46.65 -33.18
CA LYS A 117 -28.83 -47.54 -34.24
C LYS A 117 -27.35 -47.29 -34.55
N LEU A 118 -26.95 -46.02 -34.69
CA LEU A 118 -25.54 -45.64 -34.88
C LEU A 118 -24.65 -46.10 -33.72
N PHE A 119 -25.11 -45.98 -32.47
CA PHE A 119 -24.36 -46.41 -31.28
C PHE A 119 -24.18 -47.93 -31.16
N ASN A 120 -25.08 -48.72 -31.74
CA ASN A 120 -25.01 -50.18 -31.70
C ASN A 120 -24.19 -50.77 -32.85
N GLU A 121 -24.09 -50.09 -33.99
CA GLU A 121 -23.30 -50.55 -35.15
C GLU A 121 -21.85 -50.08 -35.10
N SER A 122 -21.57 -48.90 -34.54
CA SER A 122 -20.21 -48.50 -34.17
C SER A 122 -20.00 -48.73 -32.68
N GLY A 123 -19.34 -49.83 -32.30
CA GLY A 123 -18.88 -50.08 -30.93
C GLY A 123 -17.80 -49.10 -30.47
N ALA A 124 -18.09 -47.80 -30.55
CA ALA A 124 -17.21 -46.71 -30.18
C ALA A 124 -17.84 -45.94 -29.03
N GLN A 125 -17.32 -46.19 -27.82
CA GLN A 125 -17.49 -45.27 -26.70
C GLN A 125 -16.85 -43.94 -27.10
N HIS A 126 -17.65 -43.00 -27.61
CA HIS A 126 -17.27 -41.60 -27.55
C HIS A 126 -17.61 -41.07 -26.15
N ALA A 127 -16.81 -41.50 -25.17
CA ALA A 127 -16.49 -40.62 -24.05
C ALA A 127 -15.89 -39.37 -24.69
N GLY A 128 -16.59 -38.25 -24.57
CA GLY A 128 -16.15 -36.95 -25.07
C GLY A 128 -14.93 -36.44 -24.33
N THR A 129 -13.77 -37.05 -24.57
CA THR A 129 -12.49 -36.37 -24.51
C THR A 129 -12.06 -36.23 -25.97
N ALA A 130 -12.43 -35.12 -26.59
CA ALA A 130 -11.79 -34.71 -27.83
C ALA A 130 -10.29 -34.56 -27.49
N LYS A 131 -9.49 -35.56 -27.86
CA LYS A 131 -8.03 -35.43 -27.84
C LYS A 131 -7.73 -34.23 -28.73
N ALA A 132 -7.28 -33.14 -28.13
CA ALA A 132 -6.76 -32.00 -28.87
C ALA A 132 -5.65 -32.56 -29.77
N VAL A 133 -5.92 -32.64 -31.07
CA VAL A 133 -4.89 -32.86 -32.07
C VAL A 133 -4.09 -31.57 -32.07
N MET A 134 -3.10 -31.49 -31.17
CA MET A 134 -2.12 -30.41 -31.12
C MET A 134 -1.26 -30.58 -32.36
N SER A 135 -1.70 -30.08 -33.51
CA SER A 135 -0.82 -29.95 -34.67
C SER A 135 0.21 -28.89 -34.34
N GLU A 136 1.49 -29.20 -34.48
CA GLU A 136 2.57 -28.25 -34.26
C GLU A 136 2.36 -26.97 -35.11
N PRO A 137 2.65 -25.79 -34.56
CA PRO A 137 2.51 -24.53 -35.29
C PRO A 137 3.47 -24.52 -36.48
N LYS A 138 2.92 -24.42 -37.70
CA LYS A 138 3.70 -24.33 -38.94
C LYS A 138 4.20 -22.90 -39.14
N LEU A 139 5.49 -22.73 -39.38
CA LEU A 139 6.06 -21.46 -39.82
C LEU A 139 5.98 -21.34 -41.35
N TYR A 140 5.46 -20.20 -41.82
CA TYR A 140 5.36 -19.87 -43.24
C TYR A 140 6.39 -18.81 -43.63
N SER A 141 7.02 -18.96 -44.80
CA SER A 141 7.82 -17.91 -45.42
C SER A 141 6.90 -16.79 -45.95
N PRO A 142 7.42 -15.58 -46.24
CA PRO A 142 6.66 -14.52 -46.89
C PRO A 142 6.09 -14.91 -48.27
N GLN A 143 6.60 -16.00 -48.88
CA GLN A 143 6.15 -16.56 -50.16
C GLN A 143 5.12 -17.69 -49.98
N GLY A 144 4.80 -18.09 -48.74
CA GLY A 144 3.79 -19.10 -48.43
C GLY A 144 4.31 -20.53 -48.23
N ASP A 145 5.62 -20.74 -48.26
CA ASP A 145 6.22 -22.07 -48.11
C ASP A 145 6.41 -22.46 -46.63
N ILE A 146 6.12 -23.73 -46.29
CA ILE A 146 6.31 -24.27 -44.93
C ILE A 146 7.80 -24.50 -44.69
N LYS A 147 8.39 -23.81 -43.71
CA LYS A 147 9.77 -24.07 -43.28
C LYS A 147 9.79 -25.17 -42.23
N VAL A 148 10.36 -26.32 -42.56
CA VAL A 148 10.73 -27.35 -41.59
C VAL A 148 12.04 -26.90 -40.93
N MET A 149 12.02 -26.66 -39.62
CA MET A 149 13.26 -26.49 -38.86
C MET A 149 13.94 -27.86 -38.76
N GLU A 150 15.00 -28.08 -39.52
CA GLU A 150 15.91 -29.19 -39.27
C GLU A 150 16.47 -29.04 -37.86
N SER A 151 16.16 -30.02 -37.00
CA SER A 151 16.74 -30.12 -35.67
C SER A 151 18.22 -30.40 -35.82
N VAL A 152 19.05 -29.36 -35.63
CA VAL A 152 20.49 -29.52 -35.41
C VAL A 152 20.66 -30.13 -34.02
N LEU A 153 20.62 -31.46 -33.96
CA LEU A 153 21.24 -32.23 -32.89
C LEU A 153 22.72 -32.42 -33.26
N THR A 154 23.54 -32.34 -32.21
CA THR A 154 24.99 -32.20 -32.19
C THR A 154 25.72 -33.35 -32.86
#